data_AF-A0A855QDD8-F1
#
_entry.id   AF-A0A855QDD8-F1
#
_cell.length_a   1.000
_cell.length_b   1.000
_cell.length_c   1.000
_cell.angle_alpha   90.00
_cell.angle_beta   90.00
_cell.angle_gamma   90.00
#
_symmetry.space_group_name_H-M   'P 1'
#
loop_
_entity.id
_entity.type
_entity.pdbx_description
1 polymer ?
#
loop_
_entity_poly.entity_id
_entity_poly.type
_entity_poly.pdbx_seq_one_letter_code
_entity_poly.pdbx_strand_id
1 'polypeptide(L)'
;MREQDNVGETVVVAQDGPTGKQLVAYVVPADANLADQAEFRDSLRRALKTRLPDYMVPTHFMFLAQMPLTPNGKLDRKGLPEPDASLLQQAYVAPETELEQQIAAIWAEVLRLPQVGLNDNFFEVGGHSLLAIQITSRVQAELGLEVPLVEVFQTETLRAYVQAAATFRAGSAEDFDDLRDFLSELEAI
;
A
#
# COMPACT_ATOMS: atom_id res chain seq x y z
N MET A 1 12.12 -2.03 -14.31
CA MET A 1 12.38 -3.44 -13.93
C MET A 1 13.60 -3.99 -14.66
N ARG A 2 13.60 -4.12 -16.00
CA ARG A 2 14.76 -4.67 -16.76
C ARG A 2 16.08 -3.92 -16.61
N GLU A 3 16.01 -2.63 -16.30
CA GLU A 3 17.19 -1.77 -16.09
C GLU A 3 17.74 -1.86 -14.65
N GLN A 4 17.14 -2.67 -13.78
CA GLN A 4 17.60 -2.83 -12.40
C GLN A 4 18.68 -3.92 -12.34
N ASP A 5 19.70 -3.68 -11.50
CA ASP A 5 20.75 -4.65 -11.26
C ASP A 5 20.16 -5.97 -10.76
N ASN A 6 20.81 -7.09 -11.13
CA ASN A 6 20.41 -8.45 -10.78
C ASN A 6 19.04 -8.92 -11.29
N VAL A 7 18.40 -8.20 -12.23
CA VAL A 7 17.22 -8.69 -12.95
C VAL A 7 17.66 -9.33 -14.28
N GLY A 8 17.52 -10.65 -14.41
CA GLY A 8 17.78 -11.37 -15.67
C GLY A 8 16.60 -11.26 -16.63
N GLU A 9 15.43 -11.71 -16.19
CA GLU A 9 14.18 -11.59 -16.94
C GLU A 9 13.06 -11.04 -16.06
N THR A 10 12.10 -10.36 -16.67
CA THR A 10 10.94 -9.84 -15.95
C THR A 10 9.75 -9.62 -16.86
N VAL A 11 8.56 -9.87 -16.32
CA VAL A 11 7.27 -9.48 -16.89
C VAL A 11 6.35 -8.97 -15.79
N VAL A 12 5.61 -7.91 -16.08
CA VAL A 12 4.55 -7.40 -15.20
C VAL A 12 3.21 -7.68 -15.86
N VAL A 13 2.28 -8.24 -15.10
CA VAL A 13 0.91 -8.53 -15.55
C VAL A 13 -0.09 -7.95 -14.56
N ALA A 14 -1.22 -7.48 -15.08
CA ALA A 14 -2.37 -7.15 -14.26
C ALA A 14 -3.17 -8.44 -14.02
N GLN A 15 -3.33 -8.83 -12.77
CA GLN A 15 -4.15 -9.97 -12.34
C GLN A 15 -5.34 -9.50 -11.53
N ASP A 16 -6.42 -10.29 -11.53
CA ASP A 16 -7.58 -10.03 -10.69
C ASP A 16 -7.25 -10.47 -9.26
N GLY A 17 -7.28 -9.52 -8.32
CA GLY A 17 -7.12 -9.74 -6.89
C GLY A 17 -8.44 -9.54 -6.13
N PRO A 18 -8.44 -9.72 -4.80
CA PRO A 18 -9.64 -9.69 -3.96
C PRO A 18 -10.47 -8.40 -4.07
N THR A 19 -9.80 -7.29 -4.37
CA THR A 19 -10.37 -5.93 -4.39
C THR A 19 -10.36 -5.28 -5.77
N GLY A 20 -9.86 -5.97 -6.80
CA GLY A 20 -9.71 -5.42 -8.15
C GLY A 20 -8.42 -5.84 -8.84
N LYS A 21 -8.08 -5.20 -9.97
CA LYS A 21 -6.85 -5.51 -10.70
C LYS A 21 -5.61 -5.03 -9.94
N GLN A 22 -4.61 -5.91 -9.85
CA GLN A 22 -3.34 -5.65 -9.17
C GLN A 22 -2.17 -6.00 -10.09
N LEU A 23 -1.05 -5.29 -9.96
CA LEU A 23 0.15 -5.54 -10.73
C LEU A 23 1.03 -6.58 -10.02
N VAL A 24 1.32 -7.66 -10.74
CA VAL A 24 2.22 -8.74 -10.30
C VAL A 24 3.45 -8.73 -11.21
N ALA A 25 4.62 -8.56 -10.61
CA ALA A 25 5.91 -8.68 -11.27
C ALA A 25 6.47 -10.07 -11.07
N TYR A 26 6.69 -10.78 -12.18
CA TYR A 26 7.48 -12.00 -12.21
C TYR A 26 8.92 -11.62 -12.55
N VAL A 27 9.87 -12.10 -11.77
CA VAL A 27 11.28 -11.75 -11.87
C VAL A 27 12.11 -13.03 -11.84
N VAL A 28 12.98 -13.20 -12.83
CA VAL A 28 14.06 -14.18 -12.78
C VAL A 28 15.33 -13.40 -12.41
N PRO A 29 15.90 -13.62 -11.22
CA PRO A 29 17.16 -12.99 -10.83
C PRO A 29 18.29 -13.37 -11.79
N ALA A 30 19.22 -12.45 -12.04
CA ALA A 30 20.42 -12.73 -12.84
C ALA A 30 21.36 -13.70 -12.12
N ASP A 31 21.40 -13.64 -10.78
CA ASP A 31 22.08 -14.62 -9.93
C ASP A 31 21.05 -15.55 -9.28
N ALA A 32 21.10 -16.83 -9.66
CA ALA A 32 20.22 -17.86 -9.12
C ALA A 32 20.47 -18.14 -7.61
N ASN A 33 21.62 -17.73 -7.07
CA ASN A 33 21.99 -17.90 -5.66
C ASN A 33 21.69 -16.67 -4.80
N LEU A 34 20.85 -15.74 -5.28
CA LEU A 34 20.46 -14.56 -4.53
C LEU A 34 19.85 -14.97 -3.18
N ALA A 35 20.63 -14.79 -2.11
CA ALA A 35 20.34 -15.36 -0.81
C ALA A 35 19.16 -14.66 -0.10
N ASP A 36 18.99 -13.36 -0.34
CA ASP A 36 17.93 -12.57 0.29
C ASP A 36 16.97 -11.99 -0.77
N GLN A 37 15.93 -12.77 -1.08
CA GLN A 37 14.86 -12.33 -1.97
C GLN A 37 14.00 -11.21 -1.37
N ALA A 38 13.97 -11.06 -0.04
CA ALA A 38 13.21 -10.00 0.60
C ALA A 38 13.91 -8.65 0.43
N GLU A 39 15.21 -8.58 0.72
CA GLU A 39 16.01 -7.37 0.49
C GLU A 39 16.00 -6.97 -1.00
N PHE A 40 16.07 -7.95 -1.91
CA PHE A 40 15.99 -7.67 -3.34
C PHE A 40 14.62 -7.15 -3.77
N ARG A 41 13.53 -7.72 -3.24
CA ARG A 41 12.18 -7.19 -3.48
C ARG A 41 12.08 -5.73 -3.06
N ASP A 42 12.58 -5.40 -1.88
CA ASP A 42 12.52 -4.06 -1.34
C ASP A 42 13.37 -3.08 -2.15
N SER A 43 14.56 -3.50 -2.59
CA SER A 43 15.41 -2.67 -3.45
C SER A 43 14.75 -2.40 -4.81
N LEU A 44 14.12 -3.41 -5.41
CA LEU A 44 13.36 -3.27 -6.65
C LEU A 44 12.17 -2.31 -6.48
N ARG A 45 11.38 -2.48 -5.42
CA ARG A 45 10.23 -1.61 -5.10
C ARG A 45 10.69 -0.17 -4.95
N ARG A 46 11.74 0.08 -4.16
CA ARG A 46 12.32 1.41 -3.94
C ARG A 46 12.83 2.04 -5.23
N ALA A 47 13.54 1.27 -6.06
CA ALA A 47 14.05 1.76 -7.33
C ALA A 47 12.92 2.12 -8.31
N LEU A 48 11.83 1.35 -8.33
CA LEU A 48 10.65 1.69 -9.15
C LEU A 48 9.95 2.96 -8.68
N LYS A 49 9.79 3.16 -7.37
CA LYS A 49 9.17 4.37 -6.80
C LYS A 49 9.88 5.67 -7.18
N THR A 50 11.19 5.61 -7.48
CA THR A 50 11.92 6.82 -7.94
C THR A 50 11.55 7.28 -9.35
N ARG A 51 10.92 6.41 -10.15
CA ARG A 51 10.66 6.65 -11.58
C ARG A 51 9.22 6.45 -12.00
N LEU A 52 8.43 5.76 -11.18
CA LEU A 52 7.04 5.42 -11.46
C LEU A 52 6.15 5.99 -10.36
N PRO A 53 4.95 6.48 -10.71
CA PRO A 53 3.89 6.69 -9.74
C PRO A 53 3.58 5.40 -8.97
N ASP A 54 3.16 5.50 -7.71
CA ASP A 54 2.96 4.34 -6.84
C ASP A 54 1.98 3.29 -7.42
N TYR A 55 0.93 3.74 -8.11
CA TYR A 55 -0.05 2.84 -8.75
C TYR A 55 0.52 2.01 -9.92
N MET A 56 1.71 2.35 -10.42
CA MET A 56 2.43 1.59 -11.45
C MET A 56 3.49 0.66 -10.85
N VAL A 57 3.77 0.78 -9.54
CA VAL A 57 4.70 -0.10 -8.85
C VAL A 57 3.98 -1.43 -8.56
N PRO A 58 4.55 -2.58 -8.97
CA PRO A 58 3.97 -3.87 -8.68
C PRO A 58 3.82 -4.07 -7.17
N THR A 59 2.63 -4.50 -6.78
CA THR A 59 2.33 -4.86 -5.39
C THR A 59 3.04 -6.15 -5.03
N HIS A 60 3.07 -7.10 -5.98
CA HIS A 60 3.59 -8.45 -5.78
C HIS A 60 4.83 -8.68 -6.64
N PHE A 61 5.84 -9.31 -6.04
CA PHE A 61 7.04 -9.76 -6.73
C PHE A 61 7.20 -11.27 -6.54
N MET A 62 7.08 -12.01 -7.63
CA MET A 62 7.27 -13.46 -7.67
C MET A 62 8.61 -13.78 -8.30
N PHE A 63 9.51 -14.37 -7.51
CA PHE A 63 10.81 -14.82 -8.00
C PHE A 63 10.70 -16.21 -8.59
N LEU A 64 11.08 -16.35 -9.86
CA LEU A 64 11.06 -17.61 -10.60
C LEU A 64 12.48 -18.03 -10.92
N ALA A 65 12.71 -19.35 -10.99
CA ALA A 65 13.97 -19.89 -11.51
C ALA A 65 14.11 -19.63 -13.03
N GLN A 66 13.00 -19.65 -13.76
CA GLN A 66 12.94 -19.36 -15.20
C GLN A 66 11.52 -18.92 -15.60
N MET A 67 11.40 -18.18 -16.71
CA MET A 67 10.09 -17.81 -17.25
C MET A 67 9.40 -19.01 -17.92
N PRO A 68 8.07 -19.19 -17.73
CA PRO A 68 7.33 -20.20 -18.46
C PRO A 68 7.24 -19.81 -19.94
N LEU A 69 7.65 -20.72 -20.82
CA LEU A 69 7.63 -20.52 -22.26
C LEU A 69 6.72 -21.55 -22.93
N THR A 70 5.99 -21.11 -23.94
CA THR A 70 5.31 -21.98 -24.90
C THR A 70 6.32 -22.82 -25.68
N PRO A 71 5.91 -23.91 -26.36
CA PRO A 71 6.82 -24.70 -27.21
C PRO A 71 7.51 -23.88 -28.31
N ASN A 72 6.95 -22.73 -28.70
CA ASN A 72 7.53 -21.81 -29.68
C ASN A 72 8.49 -20.77 -29.05
N GLY A 73 8.84 -20.90 -27.77
CA GLY A 73 9.77 -20.00 -27.06
C GLY A 73 9.17 -18.64 -26.68
N LYS A 74 7.86 -18.42 -26.87
CA LYS A 74 7.17 -17.20 -26.40
C LYS A 74 6.76 -17.36 -24.94
N LEU A 75 6.70 -16.25 -24.19
CA LEU A 75 6.15 -16.23 -22.82
C LEU A 75 4.76 -16.88 -22.77
N ASP A 76 4.62 -17.93 -21.96
CA ASP A 76 3.34 -18.53 -21.64
C ASP A 76 2.72 -17.82 -20.44
N ARG A 77 1.91 -16.80 -20.72
CA ARG A 77 1.20 -16.03 -19.68
C ARG A 77 0.23 -16.87 -18.87
N LYS A 78 -0.30 -17.96 -19.42
CA LYS A 78 -1.21 -18.86 -18.70
C LYS A 78 -0.47 -19.83 -17.79
N GLY A 79 0.82 -20.06 -18.05
CA GLY A 79 1.71 -20.85 -17.21
C GLY A 79 2.37 -20.06 -16.08
N LEU A 80 2.08 -18.76 -15.94
CA LEU A 80 2.58 -17.97 -14.81
C LEU A 80 1.90 -18.43 -13.51
N PRO A 81 2.66 -18.74 -12.44
CA PRO A 81 2.09 -19.12 -11.16
C PRO A 81 1.18 -18.04 -10.60
N GLU A 82 0.04 -18.40 -10.02
CA GLU A 82 -0.79 -17.42 -9.32
C GLU A 82 -0.12 -17.02 -7.99
N PRO A 83 -0.18 -15.73 -7.59
CA PRO A 83 0.27 -15.29 -6.29
C PRO A 83 -0.52 -16.03 -5.20
N ASP A 84 0.18 -16.74 -4.33
CA ASP A 84 -0.46 -17.38 -3.19
C ASP A 84 -0.87 -16.32 -2.17
N ALA A 85 -2.16 -16.02 -2.09
CA ALA A 85 -2.71 -15.06 -1.14
C ALA A 85 -2.37 -15.36 0.33
N SER A 86 -2.05 -16.62 0.65
CA SER A 86 -1.70 -17.04 2.02
C SER A 86 -0.25 -16.77 2.39
N LEU A 87 0.68 -16.74 1.42
CA LEU A 87 2.08 -16.35 1.64
C LEU A 87 2.27 -14.84 1.80
N LEU A 88 1.22 -14.06 1.50
CA LEU A 88 1.20 -12.60 1.56
C LEU A 88 0.75 -12.05 2.91
N GLN A 89 0.15 -12.87 3.77
CA GLN A 89 -0.18 -12.44 5.12
C GLN A 89 1.10 -12.52 5.96
N GLN A 90 1.75 -11.37 6.15
CA GLN A 90 2.68 -11.22 7.26
C GLN A 90 1.98 -11.67 8.54
N ALA A 91 2.74 -12.25 9.48
CA ALA A 91 2.16 -12.73 10.73
C ALA A 91 1.31 -11.61 11.36
N TYR A 92 0.04 -11.91 11.63
CA TYR A 92 -0.90 -10.93 12.17
C TYR A 92 -0.35 -10.36 13.48
N VAL A 93 -0.16 -9.03 13.50
CA VAL A 93 0.17 -8.27 14.70
C VAL A 93 -1.01 -7.39 15.02
N ALA A 94 -1.66 -7.64 16.16
CA ALA A 94 -2.85 -6.92 16.56
C ALA A 94 -2.56 -5.41 16.80
N PRO A 95 -3.47 -4.51 16.42
CA PRO A 95 -3.48 -3.12 16.89
C PRO A 95 -3.51 -3.06 18.42
N GLU A 96 -2.63 -2.26 19.04
CA GLU A 96 -2.49 -2.21 20.50
C GLU A 96 -3.13 -0.95 21.09
N THR A 97 -2.88 0.21 20.47
CA THR A 97 -3.38 1.51 20.94
C THR A 97 -4.79 1.81 20.43
N GLU A 98 -5.50 2.73 21.08
CA GLU A 98 -6.84 3.15 20.66
C GLU A 98 -6.86 3.71 19.22
N LEU A 99 -5.86 4.54 18.88
CA LEU A 99 -5.74 5.10 17.53
C LEU A 99 -5.47 4.01 16.48
N GLU A 100 -4.58 3.06 16.79
CA GLU A 100 -4.32 1.92 15.91
C GLU A 100 -5.59 1.08 15.70
N GLN A 101 -6.36 0.82 16.75
CA GLN A 101 -7.61 0.04 16.67
C GLN A 101 -8.67 0.76 15.83
N GLN A 102 -8.86 2.06 16.01
CA GLN A 102 -9.80 2.87 15.25
C GLN A 102 -9.44 2.91 13.76
N ILE A 103 -8.19 3.19 13.43
CA ILE A 103 -7.73 3.24 12.04
C ILE A 103 -7.77 1.83 11.40
N ALA A 104 -7.39 0.77 12.14
CA ALA A 104 -7.50 -0.60 11.66
C ALA A 104 -8.95 -0.99 11.32
N ALA A 105 -9.92 -0.55 12.13
CA ALA A 105 -11.34 -0.78 11.86
C ALA A 105 -11.79 -0.08 10.57
N ILE A 106 -11.41 1.19 10.37
CA ILE A 106 -11.70 1.93 9.13
C ILE A 106 -11.11 1.20 7.92
N TRP A 107 -9.85 0.76 8.01
CA TRP A 107 -9.20 0.00 6.94
C TRP A 107 -9.93 -1.32 6.66
N ALA A 108 -10.25 -2.10 7.69
CA ALA A 108 -10.95 -3.37 7.55
C ALA A 108 -12.30 -3.21 6.85
N GLU A 109 -13.08 -2.18 7.20
CA GLU A 109 -14.36 -1.89 6.56
C GLU A 109 -14.21 -1.49 5.09
N VAL A 110 -13.29 -0.58 4.78
CA VAL A 110 -13.08 -0.08 3.41
C VAL A 110 -12.52 -1.18 2.50
N LEU A 111 -11.57 -1.97 3.00
CA LEU A 111 -10.94 -3.07 2.28
C LEU A 111 -11.80 -4.34 2.26
N ARG A 112 -12.88 -4.39 3.06
CA ARG A 112 -13.77 -5.54 3.25
C ARG A 112 -13.03 -6.78 3.76
N LEU A 113 -12.13 -6.57 4.72
CA LEU A 113 -11.35 -7.60 5.39
C LEU A 113 -11.94 -7.89 6.77
N PRO A 114 -11.84 -9.13 7.28
CA PRO A 114 -12.31 -9.46 8.62
C PRO A 114 -11.51 -8.72 9.72
N GLN A 115 -10.22 -8.47 9.48
CA GLN A 115 -9.33 -7.71 10.34
C GLN A 115 -8.11 -7.22 9.55
N VAL A 116 -7.44 -6.18 10.06
CA VAL A 116 -6.18 -5.65 9.53
C VAL A 116 -5.16 -5.57 10.67
N GLY A 117 -3.97 -6.12 10.45
CA GLY A 117 -2.85 -6.09 11.38
C GLY A 117 -1.91 -4.89 11.16
N LEU A 118 -1.09 -4.59 12.16
CA LEU A 118 -0.18 -3.43 12.14
C LEU A 118 0.84 -3.48 10.98
N ASN A 119 1.24 -4.67 10.56
CA ASN A 119 2.23 -4.83 9.49
C ASN A 119 1.59 -5.06 8.12
N ASP A 120 0.26 -5.08 8.03
CA ASP A 120 -0.43 -5.26 6.76
C ASP A 120 -0.14 -4.07 5.86
N ASN A 121 0.36 -4.37 4.66
CA ASN A 121 0.61 -3.37 3.66
C ASN A 121 -0.68 -3.05 2.90
N PHE A 122 -1.06 -1.77 2.85
CA PHE A 122 -2.31 -1.31 2.24
C PHE A 122 -2.52 -1.90 0.84
N PHE A 123 -1.49 -1.86 0.00
CA PHE A 123 -1.59 -2.31 -1.39
C PHE A 123 -1.57 -3.84 -1.49
N GLU A 124 -0.77 -4.52 -0.66
CA GLU A 124 -0.67 -6.00 -0.65
C GLU A 124 -1.99 -6.65 -0.21
N VAL A 125 -2.73 -6.03 0.70
CA VAL A 125 -4.07 -6.50 1.09
C VAL A 125 -5.18 -6.03 0.14
N GLY A 126 -4.82 -5.42 -0.98
CA GLY A 126 -5.72 -5.02 -2.07
C GLY A 126 -6.17 -3.57 -2.09
N GLY A 127 -5.53 -2.70 -1.32
CA GLY A 127 -5.72 -1.26 -1.42
C GLY A 127 -5.40 -0.71 -2.81
N HIS A 128 -6.16 0.29 -3.23
CA HIS A 128 -5.92 1.08 -4.44
C HIS A 128 -6.40 2.52 -4.23
N SER A 129 -6.16 3.42 -5.19
CA SER A 129 -6.34 4.86 -5.00
C SER A 129 -7.74 5.28 -4.53
N LEU A 130 -8.80 4.67 -5.07
CA LEU A 130 -10.17 4.95 -4.63
C LEU A 130 -10.41 4.52 -3.17
N LEU A 131 -9.87 3.38 -2.74
CA LEU A 131 -9.97 2.93 -1.34
C LEU A 131 -9.13 3.82 -0.42
N ALA A 132 -7.98 4.29 -0.89
CA ALA A 132 -7.14 5.24 -0.15
C ALA A 132 -7.89 6.56 0.10
N ILE A 133 -8.57 7.10 -0.91
CA ILE A 133 -9.42 8.30 -0.78
C ILE A 133 -10.55 8.07 0.24
N GLN A 134 -11.17 6.89 0.23
CA GLN A 134 -12.23 6.55 1.19
C GLN A 134 -11.69 6.46 2.62
N ILE A 135 -10.52 5.85 2.81
CA ILE A 135 -9.86 5.77 4.12
C ILE A 135 -9.56 7.17 4.65
N THR A 136 -8.90 8.03 3.87
CA THR A 136 -8.55 9.38 4.35
C THR A 136 -9.78 10.21 4.68
N SER A 137 -10.85 10.08 3.89
CA SER A 137 -12.12 10.75 4.16
C SER A 137 -12.79 10.27 5.45
N ARG A 138 -12.75 8.97 5.74
CA ARG A 138 -13.31 8.42 6.98
C ARG A 138 -12.47 8.74 8.20
N VAL A 139 -11.15 8.67 8.08
CA VAL A 139 -10.22 9.07 9.15
C VAL A 139 -10.44 10.53 9.54
N GLN A 140 -10.64 11.42 8.57
CA GLN A 140 -11.03 12.81 8.85
C GLN A 140 -12.40 12.89 9.53
N ALA A 141 -13.41 12.22 8.99
CA ALA A 141 -14.79 12.32 9.49
C ALA A 141 -14.99 11.71 10.89
N GLU A 142 -14.33 10.59 11.19
CA GLU A 142 -14.51 9.82 12.42
C GLU A 142 -13.51 10.24 13.51
N LEU A 143 -12.28 10.61 13.14
CA LEU A 143 -11.19 10.87 14.07
C LEU A 143 -10.71 12.34 14.07
N GLY A 144 -11.20 13.17 13.14
CA GLY A 144 -10.76 14.56 13.01
C GLY A 144 -9.29 14.70 12.58
N LEU A 145 -8.73 13.68 11.92
CA LEU A 145 -7.33 13.69 11.46
C LEU A 145 -7.28 13.97 9.96
N GLU A 146 -6.66 15.09 9.57
CA GLU A 146 -6.50 15.48 8.17
C GLU A 146 -5.24 14.88 7.59
N VAL A 147 -5.26 13.56 7.39
CA VAL A 147 -4.11 12.83 6.84
C VAL A 147 -4.09 12.99 5.32
N PRO A 148 -3.04 13.60 4.72
CA PRO A 148 -2.95 13.76 3.27
C PRO A 148 -3.01 12.42 2.54
N LEU A 149 -3.68 12.36 1.39
CA LEU A 149 -3.76 11.14 0.58
C LEU A 149 -2.36 10.57 0.25
N VAL A 150 -1.38 11.43 0.04
CA VAL A 150 0.00 11.05 -0.25
C VAL A 150 0.60 10.19 0.87
N GLU A 151 0.18 10.37 2.13
CA GLU A 151 0.66 9.55 3.25
C GLU A 151 0.26 8.09 3.08
N VAL A 152 -0.93 7.76 2.55
CA VAL A 152 -1.31 6.34 2.31
C VAL A 152 -0.34 5.66 1.33
N PHE A 153 0.22 6.43 0.39
CA PHE A 153 1.17 5.89 -0.60
C PHE A 153 2.62 5.84 -0.07
N GLN A 154 2.98 6.77 0.81
CA GLN A 154 4.29 6.81 1.45
C GLN A 154 4.40 5.82 2.62
N THR A 155 3.31 5.65 3.36
CA THR A 155 3.18 4.75 4.49
C THR A 155 2.62 3.42 4.01
N GLU A 156 3.51 2.49 3.70
CA GLU A 156 3.13 1.21 3.11
C GLU A 156 2.27 0.36 4.05
N THR A 157 2.46 0.48 5.37
CA THR A 157 1.81 -0.36 6.39
C THR A 157 0.83 0.42 7.27
N LEU A 158 -0.14 -0.27 7.86
CA LEU A 158 -1.06 0.31 8.85
C LEU A 158 -0.28 1.04 9.97
N ARG A 159 0.77 0.41 10.52
CA ARG A 159 1.60 1.01 11.57
C ARG A 159 2.20 2.34 11.14
N ALA A 160 2.81 2.39 9.96
CA ALA A 160 3.42 3.62 9.44
C ALA A 160 2.35 4.70 9.19
N TYR A 161 1.18 4.30 8.68
CA TYR A 161 0.06 5.22 8.44
C TYR A 161 -0.47 5.81 9.75
N VAL A 162 -0.62 5.00 10.79
CA VAL A 162 -1.04 5.47 12.13
C VAL A 162 0.00 6.45 12.71
N GLN A 163 1.29 6.17 12.55
CA GLN A 163 2.36 7.07 12.99
C GLN A 163 2.30 8.42 12.28
N ALA A 164 2.10 8.42 10.95
CA ALA A 164 1.89 9.66 10.20
C ALA A 164 0.63 10.39 10.66
N ALA A 165 -0.49 9.67 10.79
CA ALA A 165 -1.78 10.24 11.20
C ALA A 165 -1.72 10.93 12.57
N ALA A 166 -0.93 10.39 13.51
CA ALA A 166 -0.71 11.00 14.82
C ALA A 166 -0.10 12.41 14.76
N THR A 167 0.57 12.77 13.66
CA THR A 167 1.16 14.10 13.44
C THR A 167 0.20 15.11 12.82
N PHE A 168 -0.90 14.65 12.22
CA PHE A 168 -1.88 15.47 11.49
C PHE A 168 -3.17 15.72 12.28
N ARG A 169 -3.06 15.97 13.60
CA ARG A 169 -4.23 16.43 14.36
C ARG A 169 -4.74 17.72 13.72
N ALA A 170 -6.03 17.73 13.32
CA ALA A 170 -6.64 18.95 12.80
C ALA A 170 -6.42 20.11 13.79
N GLY A 171 -6.27 21.32 13.23
CA GLY A 171 -6.20 22.56 14.01
C GLY A 171 -7.20 22.51 15.16
N SER A 172 -6.72 22.88 16.35
CA SER A 172 -7.47 22.75 17.58
C SER A 172 -8.84 23.38 17.43
N ALA A 173 -9.82 22.92 18.22
CA ALA A 173 -11.10 23.61 18.37
C ALA A 173 -10.92 25.12 18.71
N GLU A 174 -9.74 25.51 19.21
CA GLU A 174 -9.30 26.90 19.38
C GLU A 174 -9.26 27.69 18.06
N ASP A 175 -8.81 27.12 16.93
CA ASP A 175 -8.79 27.84 15.64
C ASP A 175 -10.21 28.14 15.11
N PHE A 176 -11.17 27.27 15.40
CA PHE A 176 -12.57 27.45 14.99
C PHE A 176 -13.33 28.38 15.93
N ASP A 177 -13.03 28.32 17.24
CA ASP A 177 -13.55 29.28 18.23
C ASP A 177 -12.95 30.67 18.02
N ASP A 178 -11.66 30.80 17.69
CA ASP A 178 -11.01 32.08 17.37
C ASP A 178 -11.60 32.71 16.10
N LEU A 179 -11.90 31.90 15.08
CA LEU A 179 -12.59 32.37 13.87
C LEU A 179 -14.04 32.79 14.18
N ARG A 180 -14.71 32.09 15.09
CA ARG A 180 -16.09 32.39 15.51
C ARG A 180 -16.16 33.67 16.34
N ASP A 181 -15.23 33.86 17.25
CA ASP A 181 -15.08 35.07 18.06
C ASP A 181 -14.76 36.26 17.16
N PHE A 182 -13.82 36.10 16.23
CA PHE A 182 -13.49 37.14 15.24
C PHE A 182 -14.68 37.52 14.34
N LEU A 183 -15.48 36.54 13.89
CA LEU A 183 -16.68 36.82 13.10
C LEU A 183 -17.78 37.50 13.93
N SER A 184 -17.89 37.17 15.22
CA SER A 184 -18.84 37.82 16.13
C SER A 184 -18.49 39.29 16.42
N GLU A 185 -17.19 39.64 16.44
CA GLU A 185 -16.74 41.03 16.57
C GLU A 185 -17.05 41.88 15.33
N LEU A 186 -17.03 41.27 14.14
CA LEU A 186 -17.36 41.94 12.88
C LEU A 186 -18.86 42.21 12.70
N GLU A 187 -19.72 41.40 13.30
CA GLU A 187 -21.19 41.61 13.28
C GLU A 187 -21.67 42.63 14.33
N ALA A 188 -20.79 43.07 15.23
CA ALA A 188 -21.09 44.01 16.31
C ALA A 188 -20.82 45.50 15.98
N ILE A 189 -20.41 45.82 14.74
CA ILE A 189 -20.15 47.18 14.23
C ILE A 189 -21.19 47.55 13.17
#